data_AF-A0A6J6YH52-F1
#
_entry.id   AF-A0A6J6YH52-F1
#
_cell.length_a   1.000
_cell.length_b   1.000
_cell.length_c   1.000
_cell.angle_alpha   90.00
_cell.angle_beta   90.00
_cell.angle_gamma   90.00
#
_symmetry.space_group_name_H-M   'P 1'
#
loop_
_entity.id
_entity.type
_entity.pdbx_description
1 polymer ?
#
loop_
_entity_poly.entity_id
_entity_poly.type
_entity_poly.pdbx_seq_one_letter_code
_entity_poly.pdbx_strand_id
1 'polypeptide(L)'
;MLANVNYLKGNGPFFGFITFTAKDGSTLGVQMGGKARALPNGTDTNFSAPLKVIGGTGKWLHAAGKGTFTGSRTAALGADVESKFVIRLTSR
;
A
#
# COMPACT_ATOMS: atom_id res chain seq x y z
N MET A 1 7.13 -5.21 1.82
CA MET A 1 5.97 -4.95 0.96
C MET A 1 6.17 -5.72 -0.33
N LEU A 2 5.14 -6.43 -0.80
CA LEU A 2 5.15 -7.10 -2.09
C LEU A 2 4.13 -6.39 -2.98
N ALA A 3 4.57 -5.95 -4.15
CA ALA A 3 3.75 -5.17 -5.06
C ALA A 3 3.98 -5.63 -6.50
N ASN A 4 2.88 -5.67 -7.26
CA ASN A 4 2.89 -5.87 -8.69
C ASN A 4 2.46 -4.58 -9.38
N VAL A 5 3.10 -4.34 -10.52
CA VAL A 5 2.86 -3.18 -11.36
C VAL A 5 2.53 -3.67 -12.76
N ASN A 6 1.55 -3.05 -13.41
CA ASN A 6 1.27 -3.26 -14.83
C ASN A 6 1.12 -1.89 -15.48
N TYR A 7 2.24 -1.29 -15.87
CA TYR A 7 2.26 0.10 -16.31
C TYR A 7 2.36 0.22 -17.82
N LEU A 8 1.54 1.09 -18.40
CA LEU A 8 1.74 1.69 -19.70
C LEU A 8 2.16 3.14 -19.50
N LYS A 9 3.39 3.48 -19.89
CA LYS A 9 3.97 4.84 -19.72
C LYS A 9 3.81 5.37 -18.28
N GLY A 10 4.18 4.55 -17.29
CA GLY A 10 4.11 4.90 -15.86
C GLY A 10 2.70 4.93 -15.25
N ASN A 11 1.66 4.58 -16.02
CA ASN A 11 0.28 4.56 -15.56
C ASN A 11 -0.26 3.13 -15.55
N GLY A 12 -1.00 2.74 -14.51
CA GLY A 12 -1.72 1.47 -14.53
C GLY A 12 -2.00 0.86 -13.17
N PRO A 13 -2.49 -0.39 -13.13
CA PRO A 13 -2.77 -1.10 -11.89
C PRO A 13 -1.55 -1.22 -10.99
N PHE A 14 -1.79 -1.04 -9.69
CA PHE A 14 -0.83 -1.17 -8.61
C PHE A 14 -1.49 -1.93 -7.46
N PHE A 15 -1.03 -3.14 -7.16
CA PHE A 15 -1.68 -4.03 -6.20
C PHE A 15 -0.67 -4.94 -5.50
N GLY A 16 -1.07 -5.57 -4.41
CA GLY A 16 -0.19 -6.49 -3.67
C GLY A 16 -0.55 -6.58 -2.19
N PHE A 17 0.45 -6.85 -1.36
CA PHE A 17 0.30 -7.11 0.06
C PHE A 17 1.36 -6.38 0.90
N ILE A 18 0.94 -5.92 2.08
CA ILE A 18 1.77 -5.22 3.05
C ILE A 18 1.60 -5.92 4.40
N THR A 19 2.72 -6.18 5.06
CA THR A 19 2.75 -6.67 6.44
C THR A 19 3.33 -5.56 7.31
N PHE A 20 2.56 -5.10 8.29
CA PHE A 20 3.05 -4.22 9.34
C PHE A 20 3.46 -5.05 10.55
N THR A 21 4.64 -4.82 11.10
CA THR A 21 5.12 -5.51 12.30
C THR A 21 5.26 -4.50 13.43
N ALA A 22 4.57 -4.74 14.54
CA ALA A 22 4.69 -3.93 15.75
C ALA A 22 5.98 -4.26 16.51
N LYS A 23 6.37 -3.37 17.43
CA LYS A 23 7.50 -3.61 18.35
C LYS A 23 7.36 -4.89 19.18
N ASP A 24 6.13 -5.31 19.49
CA ASP A 24 5.81 -6.55 20.22
C ASP A 24 5.84 -7.82 19.34
N GLY A 25 6.18 -7.69 18.06
CA GLY A 25 6.21 -8.81 17.11
C GLY A 25 4.87 -9.17 16.48
N SER A 26 3.75 -8.60 16.93
CA SER A 26 2.45 -8.76 16.27
C SER A 26 2.52 -8.28 14.82
N THR A 27 1.81 -8.95 13.92
CA THR A 27 1.76 -8.57 12.49
C THR A 27 0.34 -8.27 12.03
N LEU A 28 0.20 -7.30 11.13
CA LEU A 28 -1.06 -6.96 10.46
C LEU A 28 -0.86 -7.09 8.95
N GLY A 29 -1.56 -8.04 8.35
CA GLY A 29 -1.58 -8.27 6.91
C GLY A 29 -2.65 -7.41 6.24
N VAL A 30 -2.26 -6.75 5.15
CA VAL A 30 -3.13 -5.85 4.39
C VAL A 30 -2.98 -6.12 2.90
N GLN A 31 -4.10 -6.24 2.20
CA GLN A 31 -4.14 -6.28 0.74
C GLN A 31 -4.37 -4.87 0.19
N MET A 32 -3.66 -4.53 -0.89
CA MET A 32 -3.83 -3.29 -1.63
C MET A 32 -4.27 -3.55 -3.08
N GLY A 33 -5.15 -2.71 -3.61
CA GLY A 33 -5.58 -2.78 -5.00
C GLY A 33 -5.96 -1.40 -5.53
N GLY A 34 -5.05 -0.78 -6.27
CA GLY A 34 -5.16 0.61 -6.70
C GLY A 34 -4.49 0.89 -8.04
N LYS A 35 -4.07 2.14 -8.22
CA LYS A 35 -3.50 2.65 -9.48
C LYS A 35 -2.29 3.55 -9.22
N ALA A 36 -1.33 3.46 -10.12
CA ALA A 36 -0.28 4.45 -10.33
C ALA A 36 -0.68 5.40 -11.47
N ARG A 37 -0.39 6.68 -11.29
CA ARG A 37 -0.63 7.74 -12.29
C ARG A 37 0.67 8.51 -12.50
N ALA A 38 1.22 8.45 -13.71
CA ALA A 38 2.36 9.29 -14.06
C ALA A 38 1.92 10.76 -14.11
N LEU A 39 2.78 11.66 -13.67
CA LEU A 39 2.56 13.09 -13.73
C LEU A 39 3.07 13.67 -15.06
N PRO A 40 2.64 14.89 -15.44
CA PRO A 40 2.98 15.48 -16.74
C PRO A 40 4.48 15.63 -17.02
N ASN A 41 5.33 15.65 -15.97
CA ASN A 41 6.78 15.69 -16.13
C ASN A 41 7.41 14.35 -16.57
N GLY A 42 6.61 13.28 -16.69
CA GLY A 42 7.01 12.00 -17.27
C GLY A 42 7.84 11.09 -16.36
N THR A 43 8.44 11.63 -15.30
CA THR A 43 9.24 10.88 -14.32
C THR A 43 8.44 10.54 -13.08
N ASP A 44 7.58 11.47 -12.65
CA ASP A 44 6.95 11.37 -11.34
C ASP A 44 5.68 10.54 -11.41
N THR A 45 5.34 9.92 -10.30
CA THR A 45 4.19 9.03 -10.22
C THR A 45 3.52 9.14 -8.87
N ASN A 46 2.20 9.33 -8.89
CA ASN A 46 1.36 9.26 -7.72
C ASN A 46 0.65 7.90 -7.66
N PHE A 47 0.57 7.35 -6.45
CA PHE A 47 -0.08 6.08 -6.18
C PHE A 47 -1.28 6.31 -5.27
N SER A 48 -2.36 5.60 -5.54
CA SER A 48 -3.52 5.56 -4.64
C SER A 48 -4.11 4.17 -4.65
N ALA A 49 -4.27 3.57 -3.47
CA ALA A 49 -4.90 2.26 -3.33
C ALA A 49 -5.79 2.20 -2.08
N PRO A 50 -7.04 1.73 -2.19
CA PRO A 50 -7.75 1.21 -1.02
C PRO A 50 -7.00 0.01 -0.43
N LEU A 51 -7.08 -0.10 0.90
CA LEU A 51 -6.50 -1.16 1.69
C LEU A 51 -7.60 -1.98 2.37
N LYS A 52 -7.39 -3.29 2.47
CA LYS A 52 -8.24 -4.22 3.23
C LYS A 52 -7.36 -5.04 4.17
N VAL A 53 -7.71 -5.05 5.45
CA VAL A 53 -7.07 -5.96 6.42
C VAL A 53 -7.49 -7.38 6.08
N ILE A 54 -6.52 -8.27 5.95
CA ILE A 54 -6.73 -9.69 5.63
C ILE A 54 -6.40 -10.62 6.80
N GLY A 55 -5.84 -10.08 7.88
CA GLY A 55 -5.60 -10.80 9.12
C GLY A 55 -4.49 -10.17 9.94
N GLY A 56 -4.22 -10.75 11.10
CA GLY A 56 -3.12 -10.35 11.96
C GLY A 56 -2.83 -11.38 13.05
N THR A 57 -1.73 -11.17 13.75
CA THR A 57 -1.28 -11.98 14.89
C THR A 57 -1.17 -11.11 16.14
N GLY A 58 -0.97 -11.74 17.31
CA GLY A 58 -0.77 -11.03 18.57
C GLY A 58 -1.91 -10.05 18.87
N LYS A 59 -1.58 -8.78 19.10
CA LYS A 59 -2.60 -7.74 19.42
C LYS A 59 -3.58 -7.44 18.28
N TRP A 60 -3.29 -7.92 17.07
CA TRP A 60 -4.16 -7.78 15.90
C TRP A 60 -4.81 -9.10 15.49
N LEU A 61 -4.82 -10.09 16.39
CA LEU A 61 -5.58 -11.31 16.18
C LEU A 61 -7.07 -10.96 15.93
N HIS A 62 -7.64 -11.57 14.89
CA HIS A 62 -9.01 -11.29 14.42
C HIS A 62 -9.27 -9.84 13.97
N ALA A 63 -8.23 -9.03 13.78
CA ALA A 63 -8.41 -7.67 13.28
C ALA A 63 -9.05 -7.70 11.88
N ALA A 64 -10.06 -6.85 11.72
CA ALA A 64 -10.64 -6.49 10.44
C ALA A 64 -10.52 -4.97 10.26
N GLY A 65 -10.64 -4.50 9.02
CA GLY A 65 -10.50 -3.08 8.75
C GLY A 65 -10.32 -2.74 7.29
N LYS A 66 -10.33 -1.45 7.03
CA LYS A 66 -10.07 -0.85 5.72
C LYS A 66 -9.13 0.33 5.88
N GLY A 67 -8.54 0.77 4.78
CA GLY A 67 -7.64 1.90 4.79
C GLY A 67 -7.38 2.47 3.42
N THR A 68 -6.40 3.36 3.37
CA THR A 68 -5.91 3.98 2.15
C THR A 68 -4.40 4.04 2.18
N PHE A 69 -3.79 3.73 1.04
CA PHE A 69 -2.41 4.02 0.72
C PHE A 69 -2.38 5.17 -0.29
N THR A 70 -1.52 6.14 -0.03
CA THR A 70 -1.08 7.13 -1.01
C THR A 70 0.43 7.13 -1.05
N GLY A 71 1.00 7.32 -2.23
CA GLY A 71 2.44 7.52 -2.34
C GLY A 71 2.83 8.40 -3.51
N SER A 72 4.05 8.86 -3.47
CA SER A 72 4.70 9.69 -4.49
C SER A 72 6.10 9.16 -4.77
N ARG A 73 6.44 9.09 -6.06
CA ARG A 73 7.81 8.82 -6.53
C ARG A 73 8.20 9.94 -7.48
N THR A 74 9.32 10.61 -7.22
CA THR A 74 9.81 11.78 -7.97
C THR A 74 11.08 11.48 -8.80
N ALA A 75 11.31 10.19 -9.09
CA ALA A 75 12.46 9.69 -9.84
C ALA A 75 12.04 8.46 -10.67
N ALA A 76 12.93 7.83 -11.43
CA ALA A 76 12.60 6.68 -12.29
C ALA A 76 11.99 5.48 -11.52
N LEU A 77 11.33 4.57 -12.25
CA LEU A 77 10.78 3.33 -11.66
C LEU A 77 11.88 2.54 -10.93
N GLY A 78 11.60 2.09 -9.71
CA GLY A 78 12.57 1.42 -8.84
C GLY A 78 13.19 2.33 -7.79
N ALA A 79 13.05 3.65 -7.93
CA ALA A 79 13.42 4.61 -6.87
C ALA A 79 12.44 4.57 -5.69
N ASP A 80 12.85 5.21 -4.60
CA ASP A 80 12.08 5.32 -3.37
C ASP A 80 10.70 5.93 -3.59
N VAL A 81 9.74 5.42 -2.81
CA VAL A 81 8.35 5.89 -2.81
C VAL A 81 8.04 6.45 -1.43
N GLU A 82 7.82 7.76 -1.35
CA GLU A 82 7.24 8.35 -0.15
C GLU A 82 5.83 7.79 0.02
N SER A 83 5.54 7.25 1.20
CA SER A 83 4.39 6.38 1.42
C SER A 83 3.63 6.79 2.68
N LYS A 84 2.31 6.99 2.53
CA LYS A 84 1.40 7.23 3.65
C LYS A 84 0.33 6.14 3.68
N PHE A 85 0.19 5.55 4.87
CA PHE A 85 -0.82 4.52 5.15
C PHE A 85 -1.75 5.03 6.23
N VAL A 86 -3.06 4.92 5.99
CA VAL A 86 -4.08 5.17 6.99
C VAL A 86 -4.94 3.92 7.06
N ILE A 87 -4.93 3.23 8.20
CA ILE A 87 -5.68 2.01 8.41
C ILE A 87 -6.59 2.21 9.62
N ARG A 88 -7.87 1.89 9.44
CA ARG A 88 -8.87 1.90 10.50
C ARG A 88 -9.25 0.48 10.81
N LEU A 89 -8.85 0.04 12.00
CA LEU A 89 -9.22 -1.27 12.53
C LEU A 89 -10.61 -1.19 13.15
N THR A 90 -11.39 -2.24 12.96
CA THR A 90 -12.66 -2.47 13.66
C THR A 90 -12.45 -3.62 14.62
N SER A 91 -12.68 -3.39 15.92
CA SER A 91 -12.82 -4.46 16.89
C SER A 91 -14.14 -5.17 16.68
N ARG A 92 -14.14 -6.51 16.79
CA ARG A 92 -15.34 -7.28 17.08
C ARG A 92 -15.43 -7.51 18.57
#